data_AF-A0A9D0IFS1-F1
#
_entry.id   AF-A0A9D0IFS1-F1
#
_cell.length_a   1.000
_cell.length_b   1.000
_cell.length_c   1.000
_cell.angle_alpha   90.00
_cell.angle_beta   90.00
_cell.angle_gamma   90.00
#
_symmetry.space_group_name_H-M   'P 1'
#
loop_
_entity.id
_entity.type
_entity.pdbx_description
1 polymer ?
#
loop_
_entity_poly.entity_id
_entity_poly.type
_entity_poly.pdbx_seq_one_letter_code
_entity_poly.pdbx_strand_id
1 'polypeptide(L)'
;MRAIRSLERTYRRQKSLELEQVQAQLIAQRRAEVEALLAEPEGWRKVVDQLLADALPDITARVGEIGVLDLSAAPVPRFSVAGVNGQGYLFTTSPEALQKVGLLRQVRVVESVPLDASLHPAARVEVQAVWEHLAEQRLPSECPYSYVLPRQAEWFLMVLEPKQREMGKR
;
A
#
# COMPACT_ATOMS: atom_id res chain seq x y z
N MET A 1 -23.75 -5.22 43.88
CA MET A 1 -22.84 -5.82 42.87
C MET A 1 -23.36 -5.85 41.42
N ARG A 2 -24.66 -5.94 41.13
CA ARG A 2 -25.17 -5.94 39.73
C ARG A 2 -25.07 -4.59 38.99
N ALA A 3 -25.25 -3.46 39.70
CA ALA A 3 -25.22 -2.12 39.10
C ALA A 3 -23.83 -1.70 38.57
N ILE A 4 -22.76 -2.07 39.28
CA ILE A 4 -21.37 -1.77 38.91
C ILE A 4 -21.01 -2.47 37.57
N ARG A 5 -21.37 -3.74 37.42
CA ARG A 5 -21.14 -4.49 36.16
C ARG A 5 -21.95 -3.94 34.98
N SER A 6 -23.10 -3.31 35.24
CA SER A 6 -23.91 -2.65 34.21
C SER A 6 -23.24 -1.35 33.73
N LEU A 7 -22.78 -0.53 34.67
CA LEU A 7 -22.03 0.71 34.38
C LEU A 7 -20.72 0.45 33.64
N GLU A 8 -19.96 -0.57 34.04
CA GLU A 8 -18.71 -0.97 33.36
C GLU A 8 -18.94 -1.41 31.91
N ARG A 9 -20.04 -2.11 31.63
CA ARG A 9 -20.40 -2.53 30.26
C ARG A 9 -20.81 -1.33 29.39
N THR A 10 -21.60 -0.41 29.94
CA THR A 10 -21.99 0.81 29.23
C THR A 10 -20.80 1.70 28.95
N TYR A 11 -19.91 1.89 29.93
CA TYR A 11 -18.70 2.68 29.77
C TYR A 11 -17.75 2.09 28.72
N ARG A 12 -17.54 0.76 28.73
CA ARG A 12 -16.71 0.11 27.70
C ARG A 12 -17.30 0.28 26.29
N ARG A 13 -18.62 0.12 26.14
CA ARG A 13 -19.29 0.32 24.84
C ARG A 13 -19.16 1.77 24.36
N GLN A 14 -19.39 2.74 25.24
CA GLN A 14 -19.26 4.14 24.89
C GLN A 14 -17.83 4.49 24.47
N LYS A 15 -16.84 4.03 25.24
CA LYS A 15 -15.44 4.24 24.91
C LYS A 15 -15.04 3.57 23.59
N SER A 16 -15.56 2.37 23.28
CA SER A 16 -15.35 1.73 21.99
C SER A 16 -15.94 2.54 20.84
N LEU A 17 -17.16 3.04 20.98
CA LEU A 17 -17.80 3.87 19.96
C LEU A 17 -17.07 5.20 19.72
N GLU A 18 -16.59 5.84 20.79
CA GLU A 18 -15.78 7.07 20.69
C GLU A 18 -14.48 6.81 19.93
N LEU A 19 -13.78 5.70 20.22
CA LEU A 19 -12.56 5.32 19.50
C LEU A 19 -12.82 5.01 18.02
N GLU A 20 -13.90 4.29 17.70
CA GLU A 20 -14.32 4.01 16.33
C GLU A 20 -14.62 5.31 15.56
N GLN A 21 -15.28 6.29 16.20
CA GLN A 21 -15.58 7.58 15.58
C GLN A 21 -14.32 8.40 15.31
N VAL A 22 -13.38 8.45 16.27
CA VAL A 22 -12.11 9.15 16.10
C VAL A 22 -11.31 8.53 14.96
N GLN A 23 -11.25 7.20 14.90
CA GLN A 23 -10.54 6.50 13.82
C GLN A 23 -11.20 6.74 12.46
N ALA A 24 -12.53 6.71 12.37
CA ALA A 24 -13.25 7.01 11.14
C ALA A 24 -13.02 8.46 10.66
N GLN A 25 -12.99 9.42 11.58
CA GLN A 25 -12.69 10.82 11.27
C GLN A 25 -11.26 10.99 10.76
N LEU A 26 -10.28 10.34 11.39
CA LEU A 26 -8.89 10.37 10.95
C LEU A 26 -8.73 9.80 9.54
N ILE A 27 -9.37 8.67 9.24
CA ILE A 27 -9.34 8.07 7.89
C ILE A 27 -10.00 9.02 6.87
N ALA A 28 -11.14 9.63 7.20
CA ALA A 28 -11.84 10.54 6.30
C ALA A 28 -11.01 11.81 6.02
N GLN A 29 -10.42 12.40 7.04
CA GLN A 29 -9.52 13.54 6.90
C GLN A 29 -8.32 13.16 6.02
N ARG A 30 -7.66 12.04 6.33
CA ARG A 30 -6.48 11.60 5.59
C ARG A 30 -6.79 11.31 4.14
N ARG A 31 -7.96 10.73 3.86
CA ARG A 31 -8.44 10.53 2.49
C ARG A 31 -8.54 11.84 1.72
N ALA A 32 -9.12 12.88 2.32
CA ALA A 32 -9.24 14.18 1.67
C ALA A 32 -7.88 14.83 1.40
N GLU A 33 -6.93 14.69 2.33
CA GLU A 33 -5.54 15.14 2.14
C GLU A 33 -4.85 14.40 0.99
N VAL A 34 -5.03 13.08 0.90
CA VAL A 34 -4.47 12.25 -0.17
C VAL A 34 -5.07 12.63 -1.51
N GLU A 35 -6.38 12.82 -1.59
CA GLU A 35 -7.06 13.29 -2.81
C GLU A 35 -6.49 14.65 -3.26
N ALA A 36 -6.25 15.58 -2.33
CA ALA A 36 -5.62 16.87 -2.63
C ALA A 36 -4.18 16.72 -3.11
N LEU A 37 -3.38 15.85 -2.49
CA LEU A 37 -2.02 15.54 -2.93
C LEU A 37 -2.01 14.92 -4.33
N LEU A 38 -2.90 13.97 -4.60
CA LEU A 38 -3.00 13.32 -5.91
C LEU A 38 -3.42 14.28 -7.03
N ALA A 39 -4.04 15.41 -6.71
CA ALA A 39 -4.32 16.46 -7.70
C ALA A 39 -3.07 17.25 -8.12
N GLU A 40 -1.99 17.23 -7.32
CA GLU A 40 -0.73 17.87 -7.67
C GLU A 40 0.10 17.03 -8.67
N PRO A 41 0.84 17.65 -9.59
CA PRO A 41 1.82 16.94 -10.41
C PRO A 41 2.81 16.17 -9.53
N GLU A 42 2.98 14.87 -9.81
CA GLU A 42 3.83 13.96 -9.02
C GLU A 42 3.45 13.84 -7.52
N GLY A 43 2.27 14.30 -7.10
CA GLY A 43 1.84 14.22 -5.71
C GLY A 43 1.67 12.78 -5.20
N TRP A 44 1.38 11.84 -6.09
CA TRP A 44 1.42 10.40 -5.80
C TRP A 44 2.74 9.96 -5.17
N ARG A 45 3.86 10.57 -5.56
CA ARG A 45 5.20 10.24 -5.06
C ARG A 45 5.32 10.56 -3.57
N LYS A 46 4.76 11.70 -3.13
CA LYS A 46 4.76 12.10 -1.71
C LYS A 46 3.98 11.11 -0.85
N VAL A 47 2.86 10.61 -1.36
CA VAL A 47 2.04 9.60 -0.67
C VAL A 47 2.81 8.28 -0.56
N VAL A 48 3.48 7.85 -1.64
CA VAL A 48 4.31 6.63 -1.62
C VAL A 48 5.51 6.79 -0.69
N ASP A 49 6.19 7.93 -0.67
CA ASP A 49 7.30 8.18 0.25
C ASP A 49 6.86 8.10 1.71
N GLN A 50 5.67 8.59 2.05
CA GLN A 50 5.10 8.44 3.39
C GLN A 50 4.81 6.97 3.71
N LEU A 51 4.18 6.23 2.79
CA LEU A 51 3.93 4.80 2.95
C LEU A 51 5.22 4.00 3.17
N LEU A 52 6.30 4.34 2.46
CA LEU A 52 7.61 3.71 2.64
C LEU A 52 8.21 4.04 4.01
N ALA A 53 8.13 5.30 4.45
CA ALA A 53 8.62 5.74 5.75
C ALA A 53 7.86 5.10 6.93
N ASP A 54 6.56 4.88 6.77
CA ASP A 54 5.73 4.21 7.78
C ASP A 54 6.03 2.70 7.81
N ALA A 55 6.23 2.09 6.63
CA ALA A 55 6.36 0.64 6.49
C ALA A 55 7.76 0.09 6.75
N LEU A 56 8.81 0.90 6.54
CA LEU A 56 10.20 0.45 6.59
C LEU A 56 10.98 1.22 7.66
N PRO A 57 11.90 0.55 8.38
CA PRO A 57 12.76 1.22 9.36
C PRO A 57 13.85 2.09 8.71
N ASP A 58 14.02 2.02 7.39
CA ASP A 58 15.03 2.75 6.63
C ASP A 58 14.54 4.15 6.22
N ILE A 59 15.10 5.19 6.84
CA ILE A 59 14.80 6.60 6.55
C ILE A 59 15.18 7.04 5.12
N THR A 60 15.98 6.24 4.41
CA THR A 60 16.38 6.48 3.02
C THR A 60 15.41 5.86 2.01
N ALA A 61 14.44 5.06 2.46
CA ALA A 61 13.43 4.46 1.59
C ALA A 61 12.51 5.52 0.99
N ARG A 62 12.82 5.92 -0.25
CA ARG A 62 12.09 6.92 -1.03
C ARG A 62 12.07 6.56 -2.50
N VAL A 63 11.07 7.04 -3.20
CA VAL A 63 10.93 6.92 -4.65
C VAL A 63 12.03 7.73 -5.36
N GLY A 64 12.87 7.04 -6.11
CA GLY A 64 13.93 7.61 -6.94
C GLY A 64 13.39 8.22 -8.23
N GLU A 65 14.22 8.99 -8.94
CA GLU A 65 13.79 9.83 -10.09
C GLU A 65 12.99 9.07 -11.15
N ILE A 66 13.34 7.81 -11.44
CA ILE A 66 12.65 6.95 -12.41
C ILE A 66 11.14 6.80 -12.09
N GLY A 67 10.76 6.80 -10.81
CA GLY A 67 9.37 6.71 -10.39
C GLY A 67 8.77 5.32 -10.61
N VAL A 68 7.57 5.26 -11.19
CA VAL A 68 6.83 4.00 -11.43
C VAL A 68 7.50 3.19 -12.54
N LEU A 69 7.88 1.95 -12.21
CA LEU A 69 8.52 0.98 -13.12
C LEU A 69 7.49 0.11 -13.86
N ASP A 70 6.44 -0.32 -13.15
CA ASP A 70 5.42 -1.20 -13.68
C ASP A 70 4.09 -0.94 -12.98
N LEU A 71 2.99 -1.13 -13.70
CA LEU A 71 1.63 -0.97 -13.22
C LEU A 71 0.75 -1.98 -13.94
N SER A 72 0.06 -2.82 -13.16
CA SER A 72 -0.85 -3.81 -13.72
C SER A 72 -1.98 -4.07 -12.75
N ALA A 73 -3.11 -4.47 -13.31
CA ALA A 73 -4.21 -5.01 -12.54
C ALA A 73 -4.32 -6.54 -12.62
N ALA A 74 -3.55 -7.17 -13.53
CA ALA A 74 -3.52 -8.61 -13.74
C ALA A 74 -2.14 -9.19 -13.39
N PRO A 75 -2.07 -10.39 -12.76
CA PRO A 75 -3.19 -11.20 -12.29
C PRO A 75 -3.89 -10.62 -11.05
N VAL A 76 -3.25 -9.66 -10.39
CA VAL A 76 -3.80 -8.89 -9.26
C VAL A 76 -3.32 -7.43 -9.37
N PRO A 77 -4.06 -6.46 -8.79
CA PRO A 77 -3.60 -5.08 -8.66
C PRO A 77 -2.21 -5.00 -8.07
N ARG A 78 -1.34 -4.29 -8.79
CA ARG A 78 0.04 -4.05 -8.41
C ARG A 78 0.61 -2.83 -9.10
N PHE A 79 1.59 -2.22 -8.45
CA PHE A 79 2.50 -1.27 -9.08
C PHE A 79 3.87 -1.37 -8.42
N SER A 80 4.93 -1.12 -9.18
CA SER A 80 6.28 -1.05 -8.64
C SER A 80 6.91 0.30 -8.90
N VAL A 81 7.76 0.73 -7.98
CA VAL A 81 8.50 1.97 -8.06
C VAL A 81 9.99 1.71 -7.85
N ALA A 82 10.81 2.49 -8.53
CA ALA A 82 12.24 2.53 -8.31
C ALA A 82 12.54 3.41 -7.09
N GLY A 83 13.31 2.90 -6.15
CA GLY A 83 13.86 3.66 -5.03
C GLY A 83 15.13 4.42 -5.40
N VAL A 84 15.51 5.39 -4.56
CA VAL A 84 16.70 6.24 -4.75
C VAL A 84 18.02 5.47 -4.90
N ASN A 85 18.13 4.28 -4.29
CA ASN A 85 19.35 3.46 -4.30
C ASN A 85 19.29 2.27 -5.29
N GLY A 86 18.37 2.30 -6.26
CA GLY A 86 18.12 1.17 -7.15
C GLY A 86 17.34 0.02 -6.50
N GLN A 87 16.92 0.19 -5.25
CA GLN A 87 16.00 -0.70 -4.54
C GLN A 87 14.64 -0.70 -5.25
N GLY A 88 14.07 -1.86 -5.53
CA GLY A 88 12.70 -1.95 -6.04
C GLY A 88 11.69 -2.03 -4.91
N TYR A 89 10.56 -1.35 -5.04
CA TYR A 89 9.41 -1.51 -4.15
C TYR A 89 8.21 -1.94 -4.99
N LEU A 90 7.51 -2.99 -4.55
CA LEU A 90 6.31 -3.51 -5.21
C LEU A 90 5.15 -3.47 -4.24
N PHE A 91 4.10 -2.77 -4.63
CA PHE A 91 2.82 -2.75 -3.94
C PHE A 91 1.88 -3.70 -4.65
N THR A 92 1.22 -4.60 -3.92
CA THR A 92 0.27 -5.53 -4.52
C THR A 92 -0.78 -5.99 -3.52
N THR A 93 -1.93 -6.44 -4.02
CA THR A 93 -2.98 -7.04 -3.18
C THR A 93 -2.79 -8.52 -2.90
N SER A 94 -1.88 -9.21 -3.61
CA SER A 94 -1.59 -10.62 -3.34
C SER A 94 -0.18 -11.02 -3.77
N PRO A 95 0.80 -10.98 -2.84
CA PRO A 95 2.14 -11.50 -3.08
C PRO A 95 2.14 -12.97 -3.53
N GLU A 96 1.27 -13.79 -2.95
CA GLU A 96 1.14 -15.21 -3.29
C GLU A 96 0.71 -15.46 -4.74
N ALA A 97 -0.24 -14.66 -5.25
CA ALA A 97 -0.68 -14.79 -6.64
C ALA A 97 0.48 -14.50 -7.60
N LEU A 98 1.27 -13.45 -7.32
CA LEU A 98 2.45 -13.11 -8.12
C LEU A 98 3.53 -14.19 -8.08
N GLN A 99 3.72 -14.83 -6.92
CA GLN A 99 4.64 -15.95 -6.78
C GLN A 99 4.18 -17.16 -7.61
N LYS A 100 2.88 -17.51 -7.56
CA LYS A 100 2.29 -18.63 -8.32
C LYS A 100 2.43 -18.46 -9.82
N VAL A 101 2.22 -17.25 -10.35
CA VAL A 101 2.38 -16.97 -11.79
C VAL A 101 3.83 -16.71 -12.20
N GLY A 102 4.77 -16.72 -11.25
CA GLY A 102 6.20 -16.59 -11.53
C GLY A 102 6.71 -15.18 -11.79
N LEU A 103 5.91 -14.14 -11.49
CA LEU A 103 6.31 -12.73 -11.68
C LEU A 103 7.44 -12.30 -10.73
N LEU A 104 7.62 -13.01 -9.61
CA LEU A 104 8.68 -12.75 -8.64
C LEU A 104 9.95 -13.60 -8.86
N ARG A 105 10.04 -14.36 -9.97
CA ARG A 105 11.13 -15.34 -10.18
C ARG A 105 12.52 -14.70 -10.33
N GLN A 106 12.61 -13.50 -10.88
CA GLN A 106 13.89 -12.84 -11.19
C GLN A 106 14.36 -11.88 -10.09
N VAL A 107 13.54 -11.65 -9.07
CA VAL A 107 13.84 -10.76 -7.96
C VAL A 107 13.94 -11.56 -6.67
N ARG A 108 14.75 -11.06 -5.74
CA ARG A 108 14.76 -11.54 -4.36
C ARG A 108 13.85 -10.63 -3.56
N VAL A 109 12.84 -11.21 -2.93
CA VAL A 109 11.99 -10.50 -1.96
C VAL A 109 12.74 -10.49 -0.64
N VAL A 110 13.13 -9.31 -0.18
CA VAL A 110 13.84 -9.12 1.09
C VAL A 110 12.85 -9.05 2.24
N GLU A 111 11.73 -8.37 2.00
CA GLU A 111 10.72 -8.09 3.00
C GLU A 111 9.33 -7.99 2.35
N SER A 112 8.29 -8.33 3.11
CA SER A 112 6.89 -8.21 2.71
C SER A 112 6.08 -7.71 3.91
N VAL A 113 5.60 -6.48 3.85
CA VAL A 113 4.90 -5.78 4.93
C VAL A 113 3.43 -5.60 4.56
N PRO A 114 2.46 -6.04 5.39
CA PRO A 114 1.06 -5.70 5.18
C PRO A 114 0.81 -4.21 5.46
N LEU A 115 0.12 -3.54 4.54
CA LEU A 115 -0.27 -2.13 4.64
C LEU A 115 -1.67 -2.02 5.26
N ASP A 116 -1.74 -2.30 6.56
CA ASP A 116 -2.98 -2.32 7.32
C ASP A 116 -2.96 -1.33 8.50
N ALA A 117 -4.00 -1.39 9.35
CA ALA A 117 -4.17 -0.48 10.47
C ALA A 117 -3.12 -0.65 11.59
N SER A 118 -2.32 -1.71 11.58
CA SER A 118 -1.18 -1.87 12.50
C SER A 118 -0.03 -0.93 12.15
N LEU A 119 0.08 -0.55 10.87
CA LEU A 119 1.05 0.42 10.37
C LEU A 119 0.55 1.85 10.60
N HIS A 120 -0.58 2.15 9.96
CA HIS A 120 -1.27 3.42 10.06
C HIS A 120 -2.75 3.19 9.68
N PRO A 121 -3.73 3.74 10.40
CA PRO A 121 -5.15 3.47 10.15
C PRO A 121 -5.61 3.76 8.70
N ALA A 122 -4.89 4.64 7.99
CA ALA A 122 -5.20 5.02 6.61
C ALA A 122 -4.32 4.35 5.54
N ALA A 123 -3.27 3.58 5.90
CA ALA A 123 -2.27 3.06 4.96
C ALA A 123 -2.89 2.35 3.74
N ARG A 124 -3.88 1.48 3.99
CA ARG A 124 -4.63 0.77 2.94
C ARG A 124 -5.35 1.72 1.97
N VAL A 125 -5.99 2.76 2.49
CA VAL A 125 -6.74 3.73 1.68
C VAL A 125 -5.77 4.56 0.84
N GLU A 126 -4.62 4.93 1.40
CA GLU A 126 -3.58 5.69 0.72
C GLU A 126 -3.00 4.92 -0.48
N VAL A 127 -2.58 3.66 -0.26
CA VAL A 127 -2.00 2.84 -1.34
C VAL A 127 -3.05 2.51 -2.41
N GLN A 128 -4.30 2.27 -2.04
CA GLN A 128 -5.39 2.06 -2.99
C GLN A 128 -5.62 3.31 -3.84
N ALA A 129 -5.71 4.50 -3.23
CA ALA A 129 -5.91 5.75 -3.94
C ALA A 129 -4.75 6.05 -4.91
N VAL A 130 -3.51 5.77 -4.52
CA VAL A 130 -2.35 5.88 -5.41
C VAL A 130 -2.47 4.94 -6.61
N TRP A 131 -2.83 3.67 -6.38
CA TRP A 131 -2.99 2.73 -7.49
C TRP A 131 -4.09 3.14 -8.44
N GLU A 132 -5.26 3.55 -7.93
CA GLU A 132 -6.40 4.01 -8.73
C GLU A 132 -6.01 5.22 -9.58
N HIS A 133 -5.36 6.20 -8.96
CA HIS A 133 -4.86 7.40 -9.65
C HIS A 133 -3.86 7.07 -10.77
N LEU A 134 -2.90 6.18 -10.51
CA LEU A 134 -1.94 5.75 -11.53
C LEU A 134 -2.60 4.92 -12.63
N ALA A 135 -3.58 4.08 -12.27
CA ALA A 135 -4.33 3.25 -13.20
C ALA A 135 -5.14 4.10 -14.18
N GLU A 136 -5.85 5.13 -13.69
CA GLU A 136 -6.59 6.07 -14.53
C GLU A 136 -5.71 6.80 -15.56
N GLN A 137 -4.45 7.09 -15.20
CA GLN A 137 -3.53 7.80 -16.07
C GLN A 137 -2.81 6.92 -17.09
N ARG A 138 -2.48 5.67 -16.72
CA ARG A 138 -1.52 4.85 -17.45
C ARG A 138 -2.11 3.57 -18.04
N LEU A 139 -3.23 3.08 -17.53
CA LEU A 139 -3.88 1.89 -18.07
C LEU A 139 -4.88 2.30 -19.16
N PRO A 140 -4.96 1.56 -20.29
CA PRO A 140 -5.92 1.85 -21.34
C PRO A 140 -7.36 1.75 -20.82
N SER A 141 -8.20 2.74 -21.12
CA SER A 141 -9.62 2.74 -20.75
C SER A 141 -10.41 1.57 -21.36
N GLU A 142 -9.88 0.95 -22.42
CA GLU A 142 -10.45 -0.20 -23.13
C GLU A 142 -9.98 -1.56 -22.56
N CYS A 143 -9.27 -1.57 -21.42
CA CYS A 143 -8.91 -2.83 -20.79
C CYS A 143 -10.20 -3.61 -20.42
N PRO A 144 -10.41 -4.83 -20.95
CA PRO A 144 -11.66 -5.59 -20.81
C PRO A 144 -11.93 -6.01 -19.37
N TYR A 145 -10.93 -5.85 -18.50
CA TYR A 145 -11.05 -5.94 -17.06
C TYR A 145 -11.26 -4.51 -16.56
N SER A 146 -12.51 -4.06 -16.49
CA SER A 146 -12.85 -2.96 -15.60
C SER A 146 -12.36 -3.37 -14.21
N TYR A 147 -11.29 -2.75 -13.74
CA TYR A 147 -10.54 -3.21 -12.59
C TYR A 147 -11.29 -2.83 -11.31
N VAL A 148 -12.31 -3.62 -10.98
CA VAL A 148 -13.06 -3.47 -9.73
C VAL A 148 -12.19 -4.00 -8.60
N LEU A 149 -11.45 -3.11 -7.95
CA LEU A 149 -10.80 -3.42 -6.68
C LEU A 149 -11.88 -3.64 -5.60
N PRO A 150 -11.84 -4.77 -4.88
CA PRO A 150 -12.65 -4.92 -3.68
C PRO A 150 -12.35 -3.76 -2.72
N ARG A 151 -13.39 -3.14 -2.16
CA ARG A 151 -13.25 -2.04 -1.18
C ARG A 151 -12.43 -2.41 0.06
N GLN A 152 -12.23 -3.71 0.29
CA GLN A 152 -11.49 -4.27 1.42
C GLN A 152 -10.26 -5.06 0.95
N ALA A 153 -9.75 -4.83 -0.26
CA ALA A 153 -8.55 -5.49 -0.71
C ALA A 153 -7.39 -5.18 0.24
N GLU A 154 -6.75 -6.23 0.75
CA GLU A 154 -5.49 -6.09 1.48
C GLU A 154 -4.41 -5.61 0.53
N TRP A 155 -3.43 -4.88 1.06
CA TRP A 155 -2.29 -4.39 0.30
C TRP A 155 -1.01 -4.76 1.03
N PHE A 156 0.01 -5.07 0.25
CA PHE A 156 1.33 -5.46 0.74
C PHE A 156 2.39 -4.62 0.03
N LEU A 157 3.37 -4.16 0.79
CA LEU A 157 4.62 -3.62 0.30
C LEU A 157 5.67 -4.72 0.29
N MET A 158 6.34 -4.91 -0.84
CA MET A 158 7.44 -5.85 -1.01
C MET A 158 8.72 -5.11 -1.38
N VAL A 159 9.80 -5.40 -0.67
CA VAL A 159 11.14 -4.86 -0.95
C VAL A 159 11.88 -5.84 -1.87
N LEU A 160 12.24 -5.38 -3.08
CA LEU A 160 12.77 -6.21 -4.17
C LEU A 160 14.23 -5.89 -4.48
N GLU A 161 15.12 -6.87 -4.29
CA GLU A 161 16.49 -6.83 -4.76
C GLU A 161 16.63 -7.56 -6.11
N PRO A 162 17.46 -7.07 -7.04
CA PRO A 162 17.87 -7.86 -8.19
C PRO A 162 18.55 -9.15 -7.72
N LYS A 163 18.16 -10.31 -8.26
CA LYS A 163 18.97 -11.52 -8.06
C LYS A 163 20.31 -11.27 -8.72
N GLN A 164 21.40 -11.24 -7.93
CA GLN A 164 22.73 -11.29 -8.53
C GLN A 164 22.78 -12.53 -9.41
N ARG A 165 22.99 -12.34 -10.72
CA ARG A 165 23.43 -13.44 -11.57
C ARG A 165 24.76 -13.87 -10.98
N GLU A 166 24.84 -15.06 -10.40
CA GLU A 166 26.11 -15.73 -10.25
C GLU A 166 26.72 -15.81 -11.65
N MET A 167 27.62 -14.87 -11.97
CA MET A 167 28.52 -15.04 -13.10
C MET A 167 29.37 -16.25 -12.73
N GLY A 168 29.00 -17.40 -13.30
CA GLY A 168 29.69 -18.64 -13.07
C GLY A 168 31.18 -18.48 -13.32
N LYS A 169 31.98 -18.90 -12.35
CA LYS A 169 33.31 -19.42 -12.67
C LYS A 169 33.10 -20.85 -13.20
N ARG A 170 33.00 -21.00 -14.52
CA ARG A 170 33.33 -22.23 -15.23
C ARG A 170 33.94 -21.89 -16.57
#